data_AF-A0A9X4FF76-F1
#
_entry.id   AF-A0A9X4FF76-F1
#
_cell.length_a   1.000
_cell.length_b   1.000
_cell.length_c   1.000
_cell.angle_alpha   90.00
_cell.angle_beta   90.00
_cell.angle_gamma   90.00
#
_symmetry.space_group_name_H-M   'P 1'
#
loop_
_entity.id
_entity.type
_entity.pdbx_description
1 polymer ?
#
loop_
_entity_poly.entity_id
_entity_poly.type
_entity_poly.pdbx_seq_one_letter_code
_entity_poly.pdbx_strand_id
1 'polypeptide(L)'
;MLCVVDIFNEGVDIPEVDTLLFLRPTESLTIFLQQLGRGLRLADGKECCTVLDFVGNSRPEYDFANKFRALVGKSHRAIREEIKQGFPHAPLGCRIELSKRTQEMVLSNIRQASLTLKRLVAMIRQYPQHSTLPLTLSNFLTLNPHIDLNELYKRGSWSQLVQQAKDEINENSADEDLLKMLRKSIHNRILTCDDHAYLSFLKLLCQNNFIVENSSQRHALMCHYDFWQKTGPECGFDSIDQSLAKLNACELKAELLDVVNWQLAQTKHEQTIMQALPEVSLRLHARYAREQILVAFGATTFERQPPAREGVFVLKDQNIELMFVTLDKNEKQFSPTTMYHDYAINEHLFHWQSQNSARPDKGRGLEYIQHQKMGKRLFLFVREQSKDEYGRTMGFVNYGEVEYVSHTGSQPMSITWQLKEPMPHFMWQQAAKLAMG
;
A
#
# COMPACT_ATOMS: atom_id res chain seq x y z
N MET A 1 -4.16 -41.78 -9.27
CA MET A 1 -4.15 -40.64 -10.21
C MET A 1 -5.53 -40.53 -10.82
N LEU A 2 -6.23 -39.43 -10.57
CA LEU A 2 -7.57 -39.18 -11.10
C LEU A 2 -7.47 -38.04 -12.11
N CYS A 3 -7.71 -38.33 -13.40
CA CYS A 3 -7.61 -37.35 -14.49
C CYS A 3 -9.02 -36.84 -14.83
N VAL A 4 -9.19 -35.52 -14.87
CA VAL A 4 -10.50 -34.90 -15.04
C VAL A 4 -10.44 -33.76 -16.05
N VAL A 5 -11.46 -33.68 -16.90
CA VAL A 5 -11.77 -32.50 -17.71
C VAL A 5 -13.19 -32.05 -17.37
N ASP A 6 -13.34 -30.80 -16.93
CA ASP A 6 -14.60 -30.08 -16.69
C ASP A 6 -15.63 -30.69 -15.69
N ILE A 7 -15.40 -31.90 -15.17
CA ILE A 7 -16.34 -32.60 -14.26
C ILE A 7 -16.09 -32.26 -12.78
N PHE A 8 -14.88 -31.85 -12.38
CA PHE A 8 -14.52 -31.58 -10.98
C PHE A 8 -14.30 -30.08 -10.71
N ASN A 9 -14.72 -29.20 -11.62
CA ASN A 9 -14.73 -27.76 -11.35
C ASN A 9 -15.78 -27.41 -10.28
N GLU A 10 -16.82 -28.23 -10.11
CA GLU A 10 -17.81 -28.18 -9.03
C GLU A 10 -17.96 -29.58 -8.39
N GLY A 11 -18.09 -29.66 -7.05
CA GLY A 11 -18.66 -30.85 -6.39
C GLY A 11 -17.72 -31.93 -5.83
N VAL A 12 -16.40 -31.88 -6.03
CA VAL A 12 -15.49 -32.91 -5.44
C VAL A 12 -14.65 -32.38 -4.29
N ASP A 13 -14.81 -33.02 -3.13
CA ASP A 13 -14.09 -32.76 -1.89
C ASP A 13 -13.28 -34.01 -1.50
N ILE A 14 -11.97 -33.98 -1.74
CA ILE A 14 -11.04 -35.05 -1.33
C ILE A 14 -9.86 -34.37 -0.64
N PRO A 15 -9.90 -34.18 0.70
CA PRO A 15 -8.82 -33.53 1.46
C PRO A 15 -7.46 -34.24 1.34
N GLU A 16 -7.47 -35.55 1.11
CA GLU A 16 -6.31 -36.44 1.04
C GLU A 16 -5.46 -36.24 -0.23
N VAL A 17 -5.91 -35.42 -1.19
CA VAL A 17 -5.15 -35.14 -2.42
C VAL A 17 -3.82 -34.46 -2.07
N ASP A 18 -2.71 -35.16 -2.31
CA ASP A 18 -1.36 -34.66 -2.09
C ASP A 18 -0.72 -34.07 -3.35
N THR A 19 -1.22 -34.40 -4.55
CA THR A 19 -0.58 -34.04 -5.82
C THR A 19 -1.57 -33.50 -6.83
N LEU A 20 -1.31 -32.31 -7.36
CA LEU A 20 -2.08 -31.66 -8.43
C LEU A 20 -1.22 -31.49 -9.68
N LEU A 21 -1.75 -31.92 -10.84
CA LEU A 21 -1.10 -31.71 -12.15
C LEU A 21 -1.96 -30.80 -13.02
N PHE A 22 -1.47 -29.60 -13.32
CA PHE A 22 -2.09 -28.69 -14.28
C PHE A 22 -1.50 -28.92 -15.67
N LEU A 23 -2.21 -29.71 -16.48
CA LEU A 23 -1.80 -30.08 -17.84
C LEU A 23 -2.45 -29.21 -18.94
N ARG A 24 -3.30 -28.25 -18.55
CA ARG A 24 -4.02 -27.35 -19.47
C ARG A 24 -3.72 -25.89 -19.13
N PRO A 25 -3.63 -24.99 -20.14
CA PRO A 25 -3.62 -23.55 -19.89
C PRO A 25 -4.90 -23.15 -19.15
N THR A 26 -4.77 -22.87 -17.85
CA THR A 26 -5.90 -22.38 -17.04
C THR A 26 -5.92 -20.86 -17.16
N GLU A 27 -6.69 -20.36 -18.14
CA GLU A 27 -6.71 -18.93 -18.50
C GLU A 27 -7.36 -18.05 -17.40
N SER A 28 -8.21 -18.61 -16.55
CA SER A 28 -8.85 -17.89 -15.44
C SER A 28 -8.10 -18.08 -14.13
N LEU A 29 -7.69 -16.97 -13.51
CA LEU A 29 -7.07 -16.96 -12.18
C LEU A 29 -8.00 -17.56 -11.12
N THR A 30 -9.30 -17.27 -11.20
CA THR A 30 -10.29 -17.79 -10.24
C THR A 30 -10.36 -19.31 -10.28
N ILE A 31 -10.39 -19.90 -11.49
CA ILE A 31 -10.43 -21.36 -11.67
C ILE A 31 -9.13 -21.98 -11.14
N PHE A 32 -7.98 -21.37 -11.46
CA PHE A 32 -6.68 -21.82 -10.96
C PHE A 32 -6.63 -21.86 -9.42
N LEU A 33 -7.07 -20.79 -8.75
CA LEU A 33 -7.08 -20.72 -7.28
C LEU A 33 -8.07 -21.72 -6.66
N GLN A 34 -9.24 -21.90 -7.27
CA GLN A 34 -10.20 -22.91 -6.83
C GLN A 34 -9.63 -24.33 -6.91
N GLN A 35 -8.99 -24.67 -8.02
CA GLN A 35 -8.38 -25.99 -8.22
C GLN A 35 -7.20 -26.21 -7.25
N LEU A 36 -6.35 -25.21 -7.08
CA LEU A 36 -5.26 -25.23 -6.12
C LEU A 36 -5.77 -25.43 -4.68
N GLY A 37 -6.82 -24.69 -4.30
CA GLY A 37 -7.42 -24.74 -2.96
C GLY A 37 -7.92 -26.12 -2.55
N ARG A 38 -8.22 -27.01 -3.52
CA ARG A 38 -8.58 -28.41 -3.24
C ARG A 38 -7.40 -29.20 -2.66
N GLY A 39 -6.21 -29.00 -3.21
CA GLY A 39 -4.98 -29.64 -2.72
C GLY A 39 -4.41 -29.00 -1.45
N LEU A 40 -4.81 -27.78 -1.10
CA LEU A 40 -4.30 -27.10 0.11
C LEU A 40 -5.00 -27.52 1.41
N ARG A 41 -6.00 -28.40 1.36
CA ARG A 41 -6.69 -28.91 2.56
C ARG A 41 -5.78 -29.82 3.37
N LEU A 42 -5.84 -29.69 4.69
CA LEU A 42 -5.11 -30.56 5.62
C LEU A 42 -5.80 -31.91 5.73
N ALA A 43 -5.02 -32.99 5.78
CA ALA A 43 -5.49 -34.36 5.96
C ALA A 43 -4.44 -35.18 6.72
N ASP A 44 -4.87 -36.16 7.50
CA ASP A 44 -3.97 -37.03 8.24
C ASP A 44 -3.08 -37.84 7.29
N GLY A 45 -1.76 -37.86 7.57
CA GLY A 45 -0.76 -38.54 6.72
C GLY A 45 -0.29 -37.74 5.50
N LYS A 46 -0.79 -36.52 5.30
CA LYS A 46 -0.35 -35.62 4.22
C LYS A 46 0.73 -34.64 4.71
N GLU A 47 1.97 -34.86 4.29
CA GLU A 47 3.09 -34.00 4.66
C GLU A 47 3.11 -32.69 3.87
N CYS A 48 2.83 -32.74 2.57
CA CYS A 48 2.80 -31.56 1.70
C CYS A 48 1.84 -31.74 0.51
N CYS A 49 1.51 -30.64 -0.17
CA CYS A 49 0.81 -30.68 -1.45
C CYS A 49 1.79 -30.32 -2.58
N THR A 50 2.06 -31.26 -3.48
CA THR A 50 2.90 -31.06 -4.66
C THR A 50 2.06 -30.59 -5.84
N VAL A 51 2.43 -29.46 -6.43
CA VAL A 51 1.72 -28.88 -7.57
C VAL A 51 2.67 -28.78 -8.77
N LEU A 52 2.31 -29.45 -9.87
CA LEU A 52 3.05 -29.44 -11.11
C LEU A 52 2.25 -28.68 -12.18
N ASP A 53 2.70 -27.48 -12.52
CA ASP A 53 2.08 -26.64 -13.54
C ASP A 53 2.89 -26.64 -14.84
N PHE A 54 2.34 -27.27 -15.87
CA PHE A 54 2.97 -27.37 -17.18
C PHE A 54 2.64 -26.12 -18.00
N VAL A 55 3.43 -25.07 -17.76
CA VAL A 55 3.25 -23.78 -18.43
C VAL A 55 3.61 -23.90 -19.91
N GLY A 56 2.58 -24.02 -20.77
CA GLY A 56 2.70 -24.02 -22.23
C GLY A 56 2.65 -22.61 -22.85
N ASN A 57 2.56 -22.56 -24.19
CA ASN A 57 2.37 -21.31 -24.94
C ASN A 57 1.01 -20.70 -24.57
N SER A 58 1.04 -19.77 -23.61
CA SER A 58 -0.14 -19.00 -23.18
C SER A 58 -0.29 -17.78 -24.08
N ARG A 59 -1.53 -17.29 -24.25
CA ARG A 59 -1.75 -16.06 -25.02
C ARG A 59 -0.99 -14.88 -24.39
N PRO A 60 -0.55 -13.88 -25.18
CA PRO A 60 0.14 -12.70 -24.65
C PRO A 60 -0.63 -11.98 -23.53
N GLU A 61 -1.96 -12.10 -23.53
CA GLU A 61 -2.86 -11.48 -22.56
C GLU A 61 -2.98 -12.24 -21.24
N TYR A 62 -2.38 -13.43 -21.11
CA TYR A 62 -2.45 -14.20 -19.87
C TYR A 62 -1.66 -13.53 -18.75
N ASP A 63 -2.33 -13.25 -17.63
CA ASP A 63 -1.77 -12.48 -16.53
C ASP A 63 -0.99 -13.34 -15.53
N PHE A 64 0.24 -13.70 -15.93
CA PHE A 64 1.15 -14.40 -15.03
C PHE A 64 1.49 -13.59 -13.78
N ALA A 65 1.51 -12.26 -13.88
CA ALA A 65 1.87 -11.40 -12.76
C ALA A 65 0.86 -11.57 -11.61
N ASN A 66 -0.44 -11.47 -11.90
CA ASN A 66 -1.47 -11.66 -10.89
C ASN A 66 -1.57 -13.11 -10.40
N LYS A 67 -1.33 -14.10 -11.27
CA LYS A 67 -1.26 -15.50 -10.85
C LYS A 67 -0.20 -15.74 -9.79
N PHE A 68 1.05 -15.36 -10.05
CA PHE A 68 2.12 -15.56 -9.07
C PHE A 68 1.95 -14.66 -7.84
N ARG A 69 1.39 -13.45 -8.00
CA ARG A 69 1.05 -12.59 -6.85
C ARG A 69 0.06 -13.27 -5.91
N ALA A 70 -0.95 -13.94 -6.44
CA ALA A 70 -1.92 -14.68 -5.63
C ALA A 70 -1.27 -15.83 -4.83
N LEU A 71 -0.18 -16.42 -5.33
CA LEU A 71 0.57 -17.49 -4.64
C LEU A 71 1.53 -16.97 -3.57
N VAL A 72 2.27 -15.90 -3.87
CA VAL A 72 3.24 -15.29 -2.93
C VAL A 72 2.52 -14.52 -1.81
N GLY A 73 1.31 -14.00 -2.12
CA GLY A 73 0.52 -13.15 -1.25
C GLY A 73 0.80 -11.65 -1.48
N LYS A 74 0.33 -10.82 -0.54
CA LYS A 74 0.59 -9.37 -0.56
C LYS A 74 2.08 -9.12 -0.26
N SER A 75 2.87 -8.97 -1.32
CA SER A 75 4.24 -8.44 -1.25
C SER A 75 4.26 -7.03 -1.82
N HIS A 76 5.06 -6.16 -1.22
CA HIS A 76 5.31 -4.80 -1.72
C HIS A 76 6.37 -4.78 -2.83
N ARG A 77 7.05 -5.90 -3.07
CA ARG A 77 8.03 -6.07 -4.15
C ARG A 77 7.35 -6.43 -5.45
N ALA A 78 7.90 -5.94 -6.55
CA ALA A 78 7.43 -6.28 -7.88
C ALA A 78 7.57 -7.79 -8.12
N ILE A 79 6.50 -8.43 -8.62
CA ILE A 79 6.49 -9.88 -8.88
C ILE A 79 7.62 -10.35 -9.80
N ARG A 80 8.10 -9.47 -10.68
CA ARG A 80 9.26 -9.73 -11.55
C ARG A 80 10.53 -10.02 -10.75
N GLU A 81 10.75 -9.33 -9.65
CA GLU A 81 11.92 -9.55 -8.79
C GLU A 81 11.76 -10.81 -7.95
N GLU A 82 10.54 -11.10 -7.45
CA GLU A 82 10.23 -12.40 -6.81
C GLU A 82 10.57 -13.56 -7.75
N ILE A 83 10.11 -13.52 -9.01
CA ILE A 83 10.38 -14.55 -10.02
C ILE A 83 11.88 -14.71 -10.31
N LYS A 84 12.65 -13.60 -10.36
CA LYS A 84 14.10 -13.65 -10.58
C LYS A 84 14.86 -14.26 -9.41
N GLN A 85 14.40 -13.99 -8.20
CA GLN A 85 15.04 -14.41 -6.95
C GLN A 85 14.56 -15.79 -6.46
N GLY A 86 13.62 -16.43 -7.16
CA GLY A 86 13.10 -17.74 -6.77
C GLY A 86 12.08 -17.68 -5.63
N PHE A 87 11.27 -16.61 -5.60
CA PHE A 87 10.18 -16.39 -4.64
C PHE A 87 10.61 -16.44 -3.15
N PRO A 88 11.59 -15.61 -2.73
CA PRO A 88 12.09 -15.61 -1.35
C PRO A 88 11.00 -15.30 -0.30
N HIS A 89 9.92 -14.60 -0.68
CA HIS A 89 8.83 -14.25 0.24
C HIS A 89 7.57 -15.12 0.10
N ALA A 90 7.70 -16.31 -0.51
CA ALA A 90 6.63 -17.30 -0.49
C ALA A 90 6.14 -17.55 0.95
N PRO A 91 4.88 -17.96 1.15
CA PRO A 91 4.38 -18.32 2.49
C PRO A 91 5.31 -19.34 3.18
N LEU A 92 5.40 -19.25 4.52
CA LEU A 92 6.25 -20.13 5.31
C LEU A 92 5.91 -21.60 5.04
N GLY A 93 6.93 -22.41 4.77
CA GLY A 93 6.75 -23.82 4.41
C GLY A 93 6.36 -24.08 2.95
N CYS A 94 6.18 -23.04 2.13
CA CYS A 94 5.93 -23.18 0.69
C CYS A 94 7.21 -22.93 -0.12
N ARG A 95 7.35 -23.64 -1.24
CA ARG A 95 8.43 -23.46 -2.21
C ARG A 95 7.84 -23.42 -3.61
N ILE A 96 8.22 -22.41 -4.39
CA ILE A 96 7.78 -22.25 -5.79
C ILE A 96 9.03 -22.30 -6.67
N GLU A 97 9.06 -23.20 -7.64
CA GLU A 97 10.18 -23.35 -8.56
C GLU A 97 9.73 -23.24 -10.00
N LEU A 98 10.51 -22.52 -10.80
CA LEU A 98 10.31 -22.41 -12.24
C LEU A 98 11.55 -22.93 -12.94
N SER A 99 11.36 -23.77 -13.98
CA SER A 99 12.48 -24.10 -14.86
C SER A 99 12.98 -22.84 -15.57
N LYS A 100 14.28 -22.79 -15.89
CA LYS A 100 14.91 -21.61 -16.53
C LYS A 100 14.13 -21.10 -17.75
N ARG A 101 13.69 -22.01 -18.62
CA ARG A 101 12.89 -21.68 -19.81
C ARG A 101 11.52 -21.10 -19.46
N THR A 102 10.85 -21.66 -18.44
CA THR A 102 9.55 -21.15 -17.96
C THR A 102 9.71 -19.77 -17.36
N GLN A 103 10.75 -19.56 -16.56
CA GLN A 103 11.06 -18.27 -15.95
C GLN A 103 11.28 -17.19 -17.02
N GLU A 104 12.10 -17.48 -18.05
CA GLU A 104 12.32 -16.56 -19.18
C GLU A 104 11.03 -16.23 -19.94
N MET A 105 10.20 -17.24 -20.21
CA MET A 105 8.90 -17.08 -20.88
C MET A 105 7.94 -16.20 -20.08
N VAL A 106 7.76 -16.51 -18.78
CA VAL A 106 6.91 -15.74 -17.87
C VAL A 106 7.40 -14.30 -17.75
N LEU A 107 8.71 -14.09 -17.58
CA LEU A 107 9.31 -12.75 -17.51
C LEU A 107 9.18 -11.99 -18.82
N SER A 108 9.18 -12.67 -19.97
CA SER A 108 8.89 -12.05 -21.27
C SER A 108 7.43 -11.63 -21.38
N ASN A 109 6.50 -12.51 -21.01
CA ASN A 109 5.08 -12.20 -21.01
C ASN A 109 4.75 -11.03 -20.09
N ILE A 110 5.22 -11.03 -18.83
CA ILE A 110 4.99 -9.92 -17.88
C ILE A 110 5.51 -8.59 -18.46
N ARG A 111 6.65 -8.62 -19.18
CA ARG A 111 7.18 -7.43 -19.86
C ARG A 111 6.27 -6.96 -21.00
N GLN A 112 5.75 -7.88 -21.81
CA GLN A 112 4.87 -7.56 -22.95
C GLN A 112 3.46 -7.14 -22.51
N ALA A 113 2.96 -7.72 -21.43
CA ALA A 113 1.69 -7.38 -20.80
C ALA A 113 1.73 -6.03 -20.07
N SER A 114 2.92 -5.50 -19.79
CA SER A 114 3.08 -4.23 -19.09
C SER A 114 2.31 -3.09 -19.77
N LEU A 115 1.57 -2.36 -18.95
CA LEU A 115 0.72 -1.27 -19.37
C LEU A 115 1.59 -0.07 -19.80
N THR A 116 1.71 0.15 -21.12
CA THR A 116 2.41 1.31 -21.69
C THR A 116 1.43 2.47 -21.88
N LEU A 117 1.96 3.70 -21.87
CA LEU A 117 1.17 4.91 -22.15
C LEU A 117 0.44 4.80 -23.49
N LYS A 118 1.15 4.36 -24.55
CA LYS A 118 0.57 4.18 -25.90
C LYS A 118 -0.60 3.20 -25.90
N ARG A 119 -0.46 2.06 -25.19
CA ARG A 119 -1.52 1.06 -25.07
C ARG A 119 -2.73 1.61 -24.32
N LEU A 120 -2.51 2.32 -23.21
CA LEU A 120 -3.59 2.97 -22.45
C LEU A 120 -4.38 3.96 -23.29
N VAL A 121 -3.68 4.88 -23.96
CA VAL A 121 -4.30 5.90 -24.82
C VAL A 121 -5.09 5.24 -25.95
N ALA A 122 -4.56 4.18 -26.57
CA ALA A 122 -5.27 3.42 -27.60
C ALA A 122 -6.55 2.75 -27.06
N MET A 123 -6.49 2.13 -25.88
CA MET A 123 -7.65 1.51 -25.25
C MET A 123 -8.73 2.53 -24.90
N ILE A 124 -8.35 3.70 -24.39
CA ILE A 124 -9.27 4.81 -24.09
C ILE A 124 -9.91 5.32 -25.40
N ARG A 125 -9.12 5.50 -26.46
CA ARG A 125 -9.61 5.92 -27.78
C ARG A 125 -10.59 4.93 -28.40
N GLN A 126 -10.37 3.64 -28.21
CA GLN A 126 -11.23 2.56 -28.72
C GLN A 126 -12.44 2.27 -27.85
N TYR A 127 -12.52 2.83 -26.63
CA TYR A 127 -13.60 2.56 -25.68
C TYR A 127 -15.02 2.71 -26.27
N PRO A 128 -15.36 3.76 -27.07
CA PRO A 128 -16.69 3.90 -27.66
C PRO A 128 -17.08 2.77 -28.63
N GLN A 129 -16.11 1.99 -29.13
CA GLN A 129 -16.35 0.84 -30.01
C GLN A 129 -16.74 -0.42 -29.22
N HIS A 130 -16.40 -0.46 -27.93
CA HIS A 130 -16.57 -1.63 -27.07
C HIS A 130 -17.63 -1.43 -25.98
N SER A 131 -18.11 -0.19 -25.77
CA SER A 131 -19.14 0.12 -24.78
C SER A 131 -19.98 1.32 -25.18
N THR A 132 -21.25 1.31 -24.78
CA THR A 132 -22.19 2.44 -24.89
C THR A 132 -22.26 3.28 -23.62
N LEU A 133 -21.59 2.87 -22.53
CA LEU A 133 -21.56 3.62 -21.29
C LEU A 133 -20.68 4.88 -21.43
N PRO A 134 -20.90 5.91 -20.59
CA PRO A 134 -20.01 7.08 -20.55
C PRO A 134 -18.57 6.68 -20.23
N LEU A 135 -17.59 7.32 -20.89
CA LEU A 135 -16.16 7.13 -20.65
C LEU A 135 -15.74 7.77 -19.30
N THR A 136 -16.05 7.09 -18.20
CA THR A 136 -15.56 7.41 -16.86
C THR A 136 -14.44 6.46 -16.47
N LEU A 137 -13.63 6.83 -15.47
CA LEU A 137 -12.58 5.97 -14.96
C LEU A 137 -13.18 4.67 -14.40
N SER A 138 -14.27 4.77 -13.65
CA SER A 138 -14.98 3.60 -13.11
C SER A 138 -15.46 2.64 -14.22
N ASN A 139 -16.10 3.15 -15.28
CA ASN A 139 -16.59 2.30 -16.36
C ASN A 139 -15.45 1.70 -17.19
N PHE A 140 -14.36 2.44 -17.38
CA PHE A 140 -13.16 1.94 -18.05
C PHE A 140 -12.50 0.78 -17.29
N LEU A 141 -12.34 0.91 -15.96
CA LEU A 141 -11.81 -0.16 -15.11
C LEU A 141 -12.74 -1.37 -15.04
N THR A 142 -14.06 -1.14 -15.04
CA THR A 142 -15.05 -2.23 -15.07
C THR A 142 -14.95 -3.06 -16.35
N LEU A 143 -14.76 -2.41 -17.50
CA LEU A 143 -14.56 -3.09 -18.79
C LEU A 143 -13.17 -3.75 -18.88
N ASN A 144 -12.18 -3.22 -18.15
CA ASN A 144 -10.79 -3.68 -18.19
C ASN A 144 -10.30 -4.08 -16.78
N PRO A 145 -10.85 -5.16 -16.18
CA PRO A 145 -10.59 -5.54 -14.79
C PRO A 145 -9.13 -5.96 -14.51
N HIS A 146 -8.34 -6.18 -15.56
CA HIS A 146 -6.92 -6.50 -15.49
C HIS A 146 -6.02 -5.25 -15.35
N ILE A 147 -6.58 -4.05 -15.52
CA ILE A 147 -5.83 -2.80 -15.35
C ILE A 147 -5.81 -2.42 -13.87
N ASP A 148 -4.61 -2.43 -13.29
CA ASP A 148 -4.38 -1.90 -11.94
C ASP A 148 -4.34 -0.35 -11.97
N LEU A 149 -5.05 0.27 -11.02
CA LEU A 149 -5.17 1.73 -10.95
C LEU A 149 -3.84 2.41 -10.61
N ASN A 150 -2.99 1.79 -9.80
CA ASN A 150 -1.68 2.35 -9.45
C ASN A 150 -0.76 2.38 -10.68
N GLU A 151 -0.79 1.34 -11.54
CA GLU A 151 -0.06 1.34 -12.81
C GLU A 151 -0.59 2.39 -13.79
N LEU A 152 -1.90 2.64 -13.82
CA LEU A 152 -2.49 3.71 -14.64
C LEU A 152 -1.92 5.09 -14.21
N TYR A 153 -1.97 5.42 -12.91
CA TYR A 153 -1.52 6.72 -12.40
C TYR A 153 0.00 6.93 -12.47
N LYS A 154 0.77 5.85 -12.60
CA LYS A 154 2.20 5.92 -12.95
C LYS A 154 2.42 6.53 -14.33
N ARG A 155 1.47 6.40 -15.26
CA ARG A 155 1.55 6.90 -16.64
C ARG A 155 0.93 8.30 -16.81
N GLY A 156 -0.19 8.58 -16.15
CA GLY A 156 -0.88 9.88 -16.25
C GLY A 156 -2.11 9.93 -15.34
N SER A 157 -2.65 11.13 -15.10
CA SER A 157 -4.02 11.25 -14.53
C SER A 157 -5.05 10.78 -15.57
N TRP A 158 -6.23 10.36 -15.12
CA TRP A 158 -7.28 9.90 -16.02
C TRP A 158 -7.67 10.99 -17.03
N SER A 159 -7.88 12.22 -16.56
CA SER A 159 -8.23 13.38 -17.40
C SER A 159 -7.16 13.65 -18.45
N GLN A 160 -5.87 13.61 -18.07
CA GLN A 160 -4.77 13.75 -19.04
C GLN A 160 -4.77 12.64 -20.09
N LEU A 161 -5.02 11.39 -19.69
CA LEU A 161 -5.05 10.25 -20.62
C LEU A 161 -6.23 10.35 -21.60
N VAL A 162 -7.38 10.83 -21.14
CA VAL A 162 -8.56 11.08 -21.99
C VAL A 162 -8.30 12.23 -22.98
N GLN A 163 -7.71 13.34 -22.53
CA GLN A 163 -7.32 14.46 -23.41
C GLN A 163 -6.33 13.99 -24.49
N GLN A 164 -5.34 13.18 -24.14
CA GLN A 164 -4.40 12.58 -25.09
C GLN A 164 -5.10 11.63 -26.08
N ALA A 165 -6.08 10.85 -25.62
CA ALA A 165 -6.82 9.93 -26.49
C ALA A 165 -7.68 10.65 -27.54
N LYS A 166 -8.17 11.85 -27.21
CA LYS A 166 -8.96 12.72 -28.10
C LYS A 166 -8.11 13.65 -28.98
N ASP A 167 -6.78 13.61 -28.85
CA ASP A 167 -5.84 14.53 -29.52
C ASP A 167 -6.08 16.02 -29.14
N GLU A 168 -6.62 16.28 -27.92
CA GLU A 168 -7.01 17.61 -27.41
C GLU A 168 -5.92 18.30 -26.55
N ILE A 169 -4.63 17.98 -26.74
CA ILE A 169 -3.55 18.49 -25.87
C ILE A 169 -3.32 19.99 -26.11
N ASN A 170 -3.63 20.83 -25.12
CA ASN A 170 -3.22 22.24 -25.07
C ASN A 170 -2.02 22.40 -24.11
N GLU A 171 -0.80 22.43 -24.65
CA GLU A 171 0.48 22.39 -23.89
C GLU A 171 0.84 23.66 -23.08
N ASN A 172 -0.06 24.63 -22.90
CA ASN A 172 0.28 25.94 -22.28
C ASN A 172 -0.87 26.59 -21.48
N SER A 173 -1.58 25.83 -20.64
CA SER A 173 -2.66 26.38 -19.79
C SER A 173 -2.42 26.17 -18.29
N ALA A 174 -2.96 27.05 -17.45
CA ALA A 174 -2.97 26.92 -16.00
C ALA A 174 -3.63 25.60 -15.51
N ASP A 175 -4.45 24.98 -16.35
CA ASP A 175 -5.08 23.70 -16.10
C ASP A 175 -4.08 22.53 -16.15
N GLU A 176 -2.98 22.65 -16.91
CA GLU A 176 -1.99 21.57 -17.02
C GLU A 176 -1.16 21.41 -15.73
N ASP A 177 -0.79 22.52 -15.07
CA ASP A 177 -0.08 22.48 -13.79
C ASP A 177 -0.97 21.92 -12.68
N LEU A 178 -2.26 22.27 -12.69
CA LEU A 178 -3.26 21.70 -11.80
C LEU A 178 -3.39 20.18 -12.02
N LEU A 179 -3.49 19.72 -13.28
CA LEU A 179 -3.54 18.29 -13.63
C LEU A 179 -2.26 17.53 -13.21
N LYS A 180 -1.07 18.13 -13.39
CA LYS A 180 0.21 17.55 -12.94
C LYS A 180 0.26 17.41 -11.43
N MET A 181 -0.20 18.43 -10.71
CA MET A 181 -0.28 18.42 -9.25
C MET A 181 -1.26 17.34 -8.77
N LEU A 182 -2.47 17.28 -9.34
CA LEU A 182 -3.49 16.28 -9.01
C LEU A 182 -3.01 14.86 -9.28
N ARG A 183 -2.39 14.59 -10.43
CA ARG A 183 -1.76 13.29 -10.70
C ARG A 183 -0.77 12.92 -9.59
N LYS A 184 0.13 13.84 -9.23
CA LYS A 184 1.14 13.59 -8.18
C LYS A 184 0.47 13.32 -6.83
N SER A 185 -0.58 14.05 -6.50
CA SER A 185 -1.31 13.90 -5.23
C SER A 185 -2.09 12.60 -5.18
N ILE A 186 -2.86 12.28 -6.22
CA ILE A 186 -3.56 11.00 -6.32
C ILE A 186 -2.56 9.84 -6.23
N HIS A 187 -1.52 9.89 -7.05
CA HIS A 187 -0.52 8.82 -7.10
C HIS A 187 0.18 8.67 -5.75
N ASN A 188 0.75 9.74 -5.18
CA ASN A 188 1.64 9.65 -4.02
C ASN A 188 0.94 9.71 -2.64
N ARG A 189 -0.30 10.19 -2.56
CA ARG A 189 -1.01 10.44 -1.29
C ARG A 189 -2.32 9.68 -1.16
N ILE A 190 -3.18 9.76 -2.17
CA ILE A 190 -4.53 9.17 -2.09
C ILE A 190 -4.45 7.65 -2.25
N LEU A 191 -3.78 7.16 -3.30
CA LEU A 191 -3.61 5.74 -3.56
C LEU A 191 -2.66 5.04 -2.57
N THR A 192 -1.95 5.77 -1.70
CA THR A 192 -1.12 5.19 -0.62
C THR A 192 -1.85 5.08 0.71
N CYS A 193 -2.96 5.79 0.85
CA CYS A 193 -3.77 5.80 2.06
C CYS A 193 -4.88 4.76 1.95
N ASP A 194 -5.11 3.99 3.01
CA ASP A 194 -6.21 3.02 3.08
C ASP A 194 -7.18 3.29 4.24
N ASP A 195 -7.05 4.43 4.93
CA ASP A 195 -7.95 4.84 6.00
C ASP A 195 -9.37 5.09 5.47
N HIS A 196 -10.28 4.21 5.86
CA HIS A 196 -11.67 4.29 5.45
C HIS A 196 -12.33 5.61 5.89
N ALA A 197 -12.03 6.16 7.06
CA ALA A 197 -12.63 7.41 7.52
C ALA A 197 -12.17 8.59 6.67
N TYR A 198 -10.87 8.71 6.45
CA TYR A 198 -10.31 9.79 5.65
C TYR A 198 -10.75 9.69 4.18
N LEU A 199 -10.73 8.49 3.59
CA LEU A 199 -11.23 8.28 2.23
C LEU A 199 -12.73 8.56 2.10
N SER A 200 -13.53 8.19 3.12
CA SER A 200 -14.96 8.54 3.15
C SER A 200 -15.18 10.06 3.27
N PHE A 201 -14.33 10.76 4.02
CA PHE A 201 -14.33 12.22 4.08
C PHE A 201 -14.03 12.82 2.70
N LEU A 202 -12.99 12.34 2.00
CA LEU A 202 -12.66 12.81 0.65
C LEU A 202 -13.81 12.57 -0.35
N LYS A 203 -14.49 11.42 -0.23
CA LYS A 203 -15.69 11.11 -1.03
C LYS A 203 -16.80 12.12 -0.79
N LEU A 204 -17.12 12.41 0.47
CA LEU A 204 -18.13 13.41 0.84
C LEU A 204 -17.74 14.80 0.33
N LEU A 205 -16.46 15.16 0.46
CA LEU A 205 -15.90 16.42 -0.01
C LEU A 205 -16.09 16.58 -1.53
N CYS A 206 -15.80 15.53 -2.30
CA CYS A 206 -16.09 15.51 -3.74
C CYS A 206 -17.59 15.68 -4.01
N GLN A 207 -18.46 14.96 -3.30
CA GLN A 207 -19.92 15.04 -3.50
C GLN A 207 -20.46 16.45 -3.20
N ASN A 208 -19.93 17.12 -2.18
CA ASN A 208 -20.35 18.45 -1.72
C ASN A 208 -19.57 19.61 -2.36
N ASN A 209 -18.98 19.42 -3.56
CA ASN A 209 -18.29 20.48 -4.32
C ASN A 209 -17.13 21.13 -3.54
N PHE A 210 -16.41 20.33 -2.75
CA PHE A 210 -15.30 20.76 -1.91
C PHE A 210 -15.68 21.80 -0.83
N ILE A 211 -16.95 21.85 -0.44
CA ILE A 211 -17.45 22.67 0.66
C ILE A 211 -17.41 21.87 1.96
N VAL A 212 -16.78 22.43 3.00
CA VAL A 212 -16.66 21.81 4.33
C VAL A 212 -17.81 22.31 5.20
N GLU A 213 -18.96 21.60 5.18
CA GLU A 213 -20.15 22.08 5.89
C GLU A 213 -20.14 21.78 7.40
N ASN A 214 -19.53 20.68 7.82
CA ASN A 214 -19.23 20.36 9.23
C ASN A 214 -18.46 19.02 9.32
N SER A 215 -17.47 18.97 10.20
CA SER A 215 -16.70 17.81 10.70
C SER A 215 -15.35 17.43 10.06
N SER A 216 -14.37 17.33 10.97
CA SER A 216 -12.91 17.09 10.88
C SER A 216 -12.06 18.15 10.16
N GLN A 217 -11.79 19.27 10.86
CA GLN A 217 -10.75 20.25 10.46
C GLN A 217 -9.40 19.58 10.15
N ARG A 218 -9.07 18.50 10.86
CA ARG A 218 -7.85 17.70 10.61
C ARG A 218 -7.87 17.02 9.25
N HIS A 219 -8.97 16.37 8.87
CA HIS A 219 -9.08 15.78 7.53
C HIS A 219 -9.07 16.83 6.43
N ALA A 220 -9.71 17.98 6.63
CA ALA A 220 -9.67 19.08 5.67
C ALA A 220 -8.22 19.59 5.46
N LEU A 221 -7.46 19.73 6.55
CA LEU A 221 -6.05 20.10 6.48
C LEU A 221 -5.16 18.99 5.88
N MET A 222 -5.46 17.72 6.14
CA MET A 222 -4.77 16.59 5.47
C MET A 222 -4.98 16.67 3.96
N CYS A 223 -6.22 16.93 3.53
CA CYS A 223 -6.56 17.09 2.12
C CYS A 223 -5.80 18.27 1.50
N HIS A 224 -5.74 19.41 2.19
CA HIS A 224 -4.91 20.55 1.77
C HIS A 224 -3.46 20.11 1.49
N TYR A 225 -2.81 19.43 2.44
CA TYR A 225 -1.42 19.02 2.28
C TYR A 225 -1.21 17.89 1.25
N ASP A 226 -2.21 17.05 1.02
CA ASP A 226 -2.14 16.03 -0.02
C ASP A 226 -2.03 16.66 -1.42
N PHE A 227 -2.70 17.80 -1.64
CA PHE A 227 -2.69 18.51 -2.92
C PHE A 227 -1.59 19.57 -3.02
N TRP A 228 -1.52 20.48 -2.06
CA TRP A 228 -0.68 21.68 -2.14
C TRP A 228 0.75 21.47 -1.64
N GLN A 229 0.93 20.54 -0.69
CA GLN A 229 2.23 20.17 -0.10
C GLN A 229 3.02 21.32 0.53
N LYS A 230 2.38 22.46 0.77
CA LYS A 230 2.92 23.67 1.38
C LYS A 230 1.90 24.25 2.34
N THR A 231 2.30 25.25 3.13
CA THR A 231 1.35 25.99 3.97
C THR A 231 0.36 26.79 3.13
N GLY A 232 -0.80 27.11 3.71
CA GLY A 232 -1.81 27.97 3.10
C GLY A 232 -1.25 29.30 2.62
N PRO A 233 -0.56 30.07 3.48
CA PRO A 233 0.05 31.34 3.11
C PRO A 233 1.07 31.24 1.96
N GLU A 234 1.90 30.18 1.91
CA GLU A 234 2.84 29.96 0.80
C GLU A 234 2.14 29.67 -0.54
N CYS A 235 0.92 29.13 -0.48
CA CYS A 235 0.07 28.93 -1.64
C CYS A 235 -0.83 30.14 -1.97
N GLY A 236 -0.81 31.18 -1.14
CA GLY A 236 -1.69 32.35 -1.29
C GLY A 236 -3.14 32.09 -0.90
N PHE A 237 -3.38 31.17 0.03
CA PHE A 237 -4.70 30.91 0.60
C PHE A 237 -4.83 31.50 2.01
N ASP A 238 -5.95 32.14 2.27
CA ASP A 238 -6.34 32.74 3.54
C ASP A 238 -7.04 31.72 4.46
N SER A 239 -7.55 30.61 3.91
CA SER A 239 -8.23 29.56 4.67
C SER A 239 -8.13 28.18 4.01
N ILE A 240 -8.36 27.13 4.80
CA ILE A 240 -8.47 25.75 4.30
C ILE A 240 -9.61 25.66 3.28
N ASP A 241 -10.76 26.27 3.55
CA ASP A 241 -11.92 26.26 2.66
C ASP A 241 -11.59 26.83 1.28
N GLN A 242 -10.86 27.95 1.22
CA GLN A 242 -10.42 28.53 -0.04
C GLN A 242 -9.50 27.57 -0.81
N SER A 243 -8.59 26.90 -0.11
CA SER A 243 -7.67 25.94 -0.73
C SER A 243 -8.38 24.69 -1.28
N LEU A 244 -9.45 24.24 -0.61
CA LEU A 244 -10.25 23.09 -1.03
C LEU A 244 -11.22 23.46 -2.15
N ALA A 245 -11.86 24.63 -2.07
CA ALA A 245 -12.72 25.15 -3.13
C ALA A 245 -11.99 25.24 -4.49
N LYS A 246 -10.67 25.49 -4.47
CA LYS A 246 -9.84 25.50 -5.70
C LYS A 246 -9.76 24.14 -6.39
N LEU A 247 -10.00 23.04 -5.68
CA LEU A 247 -10.05 21.68 -6.24
C LEU A 247 -11.38 21.37 -6.95
N ASN A 248 -12.42 22.21 -6.78
CA ASN A 248 -13.74 22.02 -7.40
C ASN A 248 -13.77 22.34 -8.91
N ALA A 249 -12.64 22.25 -9.62
CA ALA A 249 -12.61 22.33 -11.06
C ALA A 249 -13.32 21.09 -11.68
N CYS A 250 -14.26 21.32 -12.60
CA CYS A 250 -15.27 20.34 -13.05
C CYS A 250 -14.74 18.96 -13.45
N GLU A 251 -13.60 18.87 -14.11
CA GLU A 251 -13.08 17.59 -14.65
C GLU A 251 -12.44 16.71 -13.57
N LEU A 252 -12.04 17.30 -12.45
CA LEU A 252 -11.14 16.70 -11.46
C LEU A 252 -11.90 16.06 -10.30
N LYS A 253 -13.06 16.62 -9.98
CA LYS A 253 -13.99 16.08 -8.98
C LYS A 253 -14.43 14.65 -9.33
N ALA A 254 -14.83 14.42 -10.57
CA ALA A 254 -15.32 13.12 -11.02
C ALA A 254 -14.20 12.06 -10.99
N GLU A 255 -13.00 12.43 -11.46
CA GLU A 255 -11.81 11.57 -11.42
C GLU A 255 -11.43 11.20 -9.98
N LEU A 256 -11.32 12.19 -9.08
CA LEU A 256 -10.97 11.93 -7.69
C LEU A 256 -12.02 11.05 -6.99
N LEU A 257 -13.31 11.26 -7.27
CA LEU A 257 -14.39 10.45 -6.73
C LEU A 257 -14.28 8.97 -7.18
N ASP A 258 -14.00 8.73 -8.46
CA ASP A 258 -13.78 7.38 -9.00
C ASP A 258 -12.58 6.70 -8.33
N VAL A 259 -11.47 7.43 -8.16
CA VAL A 259 -10.27 6.91 -7.46
C VAL A 259 -10.57 6.57 -6.01
N VAL A 260 -11.22 7.46 -5.27
CA VAL A 260 -11.52 7.26 -3.85
C VAL A 260 -12.48 6.09 -3.68
N ASN A 261 -13.49 5.95 -4.54
CA ASN A 261 -14.37 4.78 -4.52
C ASN A 261 -13.60 3.47 -4.81
N TRP A 262 -12.69 3.49 -5.79
CA TRP A 262 -11.84 2.32 -6.06
C TRP A 262 -10.97 1.96 -4.86
N GLN A 263 -10.35 2.96 -4.22
CA GLN A 263 -9.49 2.76 -3.05
C GLN A 263 -10.27 2.24 -1.84
N LEU A 264 -11.45 2.80 -1.56
CA LEU A 264 -12.34 2.34 -0.48
C LEU A 264 -12.71 0.86 -0.65
N ALA A 265 -12.92 0.39 -1.89
CA ALA A 265 -13.21 -1.01 -2.17
C ALA A 265 -12.02 -1.96 -1.93
N GLN A 266 -10.79 -1.43 -1.81
CA GLN A 266 -9.60 -2.22 -1.51
C GLN A 266 -9.37 -2.45 -0.01
N THR A 267 -9.96 -1.64 0.86
CA THR A 267 -9.80 -1.77 2.31
C THR A 267 -10.57 -3.01 2.81
N LYS A 268 -9.84 -4.00 3.35
CA LYS A 268 -10.36 -5.33 3.72
C LYS A 268 -10.09 -5.73 5.16
N HIS A 269 -9.65 -4.80 5.99
CA HIS A 269 -9.32 -5.05 7.39
C HIS A 269 -9.96 -4.02 8.29
N GLU A 270 -10.10 -4.40 9.56
CA GLU A 270 -10.64 -3.52 10.58
C GLU A 270 -9.66 -2.39 10.91
N GLN A 271 -10.21 -1.18 11.01
CA GLN A 271 -9.47 0.03 11.34
C GLN A 271 -10.22 0.75 12.45
N THR A 272 -9.69 0.67 13.66
CA THR A 272 -10.31 1.22 14.87
C THR A 272 -9.75 2.59 15.21
N ILE A 273 -10.50 3.38 15.97
CA ILE A 273 -10.03 4.67 16.47
C ILE A 273 -9.04 4.49 17.62
N MET A 274 -8.10 5.43 17.79
CA MET A 274 -7.26 5.50 18.98
C MET A 274 -8.07 6.11 20.14
N GLN A 275 -8.71 5.28 20.96
CA GLN A 275 -9.62 5.76 22.02
C GLN A 275 -8.98 6.76 23.00
N ALA A 276 -7.67 6.61 23.24
CA ALA A 276 -6.90 7.49 24.12
C ALA A 276 -6.42 8.81 23.45
N LEU A 277 -6.79 9.05 22.19
CA LEU A 277 -6.51 10.27 21.41
C LEU A 277 -7.68 10.56 20.45
N PRO A 278 -8.90 10.83 20.94
CA PRO A 278 -10.07 11.06 20.09
C PRO A 278 -9.93 12.27 19.15
N GLU A 279 -9.05 13.21 19.48
CA GLU A 279 -8.73 14.39 18.67
C GLU A 279 -7.82 14.09 17.47
N VAL A 280 -7.10 12.96 17.50
CA VAL A 280 -6.24 12.53 16.39
C VAL A 280 -7.07 11.73 15.42
N SER A 281 -7.20 12.23 14.19
CA SER A 281 -8.09 11.67 13.18
C SER A 281 -7.57 10.38 12.53
N LEU A 282 -6.46 9.80 13.01
CA LEU A 282 -5.91 8.56 12.47
C LEU A 282 -6.56 7.34 13.12
N ARG A 283 -6.83 6.34 12.29
CA ARG A 283 -7.17 4.98 12.71
C ARG A 283 -5.95 4.08 12.86
N LEU A 284 -6.05 3.12 13.77
CA LEU A 284 -5.10 2.03 13.93
C LEU A 284 -5.11 1.13 12.70
N HIS A 285 -3.94 0.61 12.36
CA HIS A 285 -3.69 -0.32 11.26
C HIS A 285 -4.03 0.22 9.87
N ALA A 286 -4.36 1.50 9.76
CA ALA A 286 -4.44 2.19 8.48
C ALA A 286 -3.08 2.80 8.10
N ARG A 287 -2.87 2.98 6.81
CA ARG A 287 -1.67 3.51 6.17
C ARG A 287 -1.85 4.97 5.81
N TYR A 288 -0.82 5.75 6.09
CA TYR A 288 -0.80 7.20 5.85
C TYR A 288 0.56 7.63 5.31
N ALA A 289 0.54 8.64 4.45
CA ALA A 289 1.76 9.36 4.15
C ALA A 289 2.25 10.10 5.41
N ARG A 290 3.57 10.34 5.49
CA ARG A 290 4.17 11.02 6.65
C ARG A 290 3.50 12.36 6.97
N GLU A 291 3.19 13.15 5.95
CA GLU A 291 2.56 14.47 6.14
C GLU A 291 1.15 14.37 6.74
N GLN A 292 0.36 13.39 6.31
CA GLN A 292 -0.97 13.11 6.88
C GLN A 292 -0.87 12.83 8.39
N ILE A 293 0.15 12.07 8.81
CA ILE A 293 0.41 11.77 10.22
C ILE A 293 0.76 13.06 10.99
N LEU A 294 1.64 13.90 10.45
CA LEU A 294 2.05 15.15 11.10
C LEU A 294 0.88 16.13 11.24
N VAL A 295 0.01 16.23 10.24
CA VAL A 295 -1.22 17.04 10.30
C VAL A 295 -2.17 16.50 11.37
N ALA A 296 -2.38 15.18 11.42
CA ALA A 296 -3.32 14.57 12.35
C ALA A 296 -2.93 14.74 13.82
N PHE A 297 -1.63 14.67 14.14
CA PHE A 297 -1.11 14.99 15.47
C PHE A 297 -0.94 16.49 15.74
N GLY A 298 -1.16 17.34 14.72
CA GLY A 298 -1.03 18.79 14.83
C GLY A 298 0.38 19.33 14.90
N ALA A 299 1.36 18.56 14.45
CA ALA A 299 2.70 19.07 14.17
C ALA A 299 2.66 20.05 12.99
N THR A 300 1.89 19.72 11.94
CA THR A 300 1.65 20.59 10.79
C THR A 300 0.30 21.29 10.97
N THR A 301 0.29 22.61 10.73
CA THR A 301 -0.87 23.51 10.78
C THR A 301 -1.02 24.22 9.44
N PHE A 302 -2.12 24.92 9.20
CA PHE A 302 -2.32 25.64 7.95
C PHE A 302 -1.26 26.73 7.71
N GLU A 303 -0.78 27.36 8.78
CA GLU A 303 0.19 28.45 8.76
C GLU A 303 1.64 27.98 8.89
N ARG A 304 1.87 26.76 9.37
CA ARG A 304 3.21 26.28 9.71
C ARG A 304 3.40 24.80 9.41
N GLN A 305 4.43 24.51 8.61
CA GLN A 305 4.92 23.17 8.31
C GLN A 305 6.35 22.99 8.82
N PRO A 306 6.58 22.28 9.94
CA PRO A 306 7.92 22.05 10.44
C PRO A 306 8.69 21.04 9.56
N PRO A 307 10.02 21.18 9.41
CA PRO A 307 10.82 20.20 8.69
C PRO A 307 10.82 18.86 9.45
N ALA A 308 10.42 17.79 8.77
CA ALA A 308 10.38 16.45 9.34
C ALA A 308 11.17 15.48 8.47
N ARG A 309 12.49 15.38 8.72
CA ARG A 309 13.41 14.51 7.94
C ARG A 309 13.93 13.32 8.73
N GLU A 310 13.96 13.41 10.06
CA GLU A 310 14.47 12.34 10.93
C GLU A 310 13.50 11.16 11.06
N GLY A 311 13.95 10.02 11.58
CA GLY A 311 13.10 8.86 11.88
C GLY A 311 12.19 9.05 13.10
N VAL A 312 12.28 10.18 13.81
CA VAL A 312 11.41 10.54 14.93
C VAL A 312 10.94 11.98 14.80
N PHE A 313 9.78 12.29 15.39
CA PHE A 313 9.26 13.65 15.48
C PHE A 313 8.67 13.89 16.87
N VAL A 314 9.09 14.96 17.55
CA VAL A 314 8.67 15.26 18.93
C VAL A 314 7.71 16.44 18.95
N LEU A 315 6.49 16.20 19.42
CA LEU A 315 5.51 17.24 19.76
C LEU A 315 5.68 17.62 21.23
N LYS A 316 6.53 18.62 21.49
CA LYS A 316 6.92 19.02 22.85
C LYS A 316 5.72 19.41 23.71
N ASP A 317 4.79 20.18 23.15
CA ASP A 317 3.64 20.72 23.88
C ASP A 317 2.64 19.63 24.32
N GLN A 318 2.59 18.51 23.60
CA GLN A 318 1.73 17.37 23.89
C GLN A 318 2.48 16.25 24.64
N ASN A 319 3.81 16.38 24.82
CA ASN A 319 4.69 15.32 25.30
C ASN A 319 4.56 13.99 24.52
N ILE A 320 4.40 14.11 23.19
CA ILE A 320 4.25 12.99 22.26
C ILE A 320 5.50 12.87 21.38
N GLU A 321 5.94 11.64 21.13
CA GLU A 321 6.95 11.34 20.11
C GLU A 321 6.42 10.31 19.10
N LEU A 322 6.55 10.65 17.82
CA LEU A 322 6.17 9.83 16.68
C LEU A 322 7.42 9.14 16.14
N MET A 323 7.39 7.81 16.03
CA MET A 323 8.50 6.98 15.58
C MET A 323 8.18 6.41 14.20
N PHE A 324 8.98 6.75 13.19
CA PHE A 324 8.84 6.32 11.81
C PHE A 324 9.87 5.23 11.48
N VAL A 325 9.41 4.00 11.33
CA VAL A 325 10.26 2.81 11.14
C VAL A 325 10.11 2.28 9.72
N THR A 326 11.24 1.96 9.09
CA THR A 326 11.30 1.23 7.81
C THR A 326 11.99 -0.10 8.07
N LEU A 327 11.28 -1.21 7.86
CA LEU A 327 11.80 -2.55 8.15
C LEU A 327 12.96 -2.92 7.22
N ASP A 328 12.76 -2.82 5.91
CA ASP A 328 13.78 -3.02 4.90
C ASP A 328 14.46 -1.69 4.54
N LYS A 329 15.66 -1.48 5.11
CA LYS A 329 16.52 -0.32 4.84
C LYS A 329 17.41 -0.50 3.61
N ASN A 330 17.43 -1.69 3.00
CA ASN A 330 18.40 -2.08 1.97
C ASN A 330 17.80 -2.00 0.56
N GLU A 331 17.64 -0.79 0.02
CA GLU A 331 17.29 -0.65 -1.41
C GLU A 331 18.47 -0.97 -2.36
N LYS A 332 19.71 -1.15 -1.84
CA LYS A 332 20.93 -1.26 -2.68
C LYS A 332 22.02 -2.24 -2.21
N GLN A 333 21.86 -2.98 -1.12
CA GLN A 333 22.90 -3.90 -0.63
C GLN A 333 22.41 -5.35 -0.53
N PHE A 334 22.86 -6.13 -1.50
CA PHE A 334 22.73 -7.58 -1.59
C PHE A 334 23.73 -8.26 -0.62
N SER A 335 23.45 -8.24 0.68
CA SER A 335 24.14 -9.12 1.62
C SER A 335 23.13 -9.86 2.50
N PRO A 336 23.03 -11.20 2.41
CA PRO A 336 22.15 -12.02 3.23
C PRO A 336 22.55 -12.07 4.72
N THR A 337 23.51 -11.27 5.15
CA THR A 337 23.98 -11.18 6.55
C THR A 337 23.63 -9.86 7.24
N THR A 338 22.87 -8.96 6.59
CA THR A 338 22.48 -7.70 7.22
C THR A 338 21.24 -7.94 8.09
N MET A 339 21.43 -8.26 9.37
CA MET A 339 20.34 -8.42 10.33
C MET A 339 19.37 -7.24 10.25
N TYR A 340 18.07 -7.54 10.11
CA TYR A 340 17.01 -6.54 10.22
C TYR A 340 17.04 -6.01 11.65
N HIS A 341 17.31 -4.71 11.80
CA HIS A 341 17.43 -4.07 13.10
C HIS A 341 16.06 -3.75 13.73
N ASP A 342 15.02 -3.70 12.90
CA ASP A 342 13.64 -3.41 13.30
C ASP A 342 12.73 -4.53 12.80
N TYR A 343 11.94 -5.15 13.69
CA TYR A 343 11.04 -6.26 13.33
C TYR A 343 9.94 -6.46 14.36
N ALA A 344 8.80 -7.03 13.91
CA ALA A 344 7.75 -7.48 14.81
C ALA A 344 8.15 -8.83 15.43
N ILE A 345 8.22 -8.90 16.76
CA ILE A 345 8.51 -10.15 17.49
C ILE A 345 7.27 -11.05 17.48
N ASN A 346 6.11 -10.46 17.79
CA ASN A 346 4.80 -11.09 17.73
C ASN A 346 3.73 -9.98 17.54
N GLU A 347 2.45 -10.33 17.67
CA GLU A 347 1.34 -9.38 17.50
C GLU A 347 1.34 -8.22 18.51
N HIS A 348 2.06 -8.37 19.62
CA HIS A 348 2.10 -7.45 20.76
C HIS A 348 3.45 -6.78 20.96
N LEU A 349 4.53 -7.36 20.44
CA LEU A 349 5.90 -6.92 20.73
C LEU A 349 6.62 -6.52 19.44
N PHE A 350 7.28 -5.37 19.50
CA PHE A 350 8.05 -4.84 18.39
C PHE A 350 9.49 -4.52 18.83
N HIS A 351 10.47 -5.03 18.09
CA HIS A 351 11.87 -4.70 18.28
C HIS A 351 12.24 -3.48 17.44
N TRP A 352 12.83 -2.47 18.07
CA TRP A 352 13.27 -1.24 17.43
C TRP A 352 14.69 -0.87 17.84
N GLN A 353 15.51 -0.45 16.88
CA GLN A 353 16.82 0.11 17.15
C GLN A 353 16.81 1.63 17.11
N SER A 354 17.31 2.25 18.18
CA SER A 354 17.38 3.70 18.30
C SER A 354 18.37 4.36 17.35
N GLN A 355 18.34 5.69 17.25
CA GLN A 355 19.45 6.42 16.62
C GLN A 355 20.76 6.13 17.38
N ASN A 356 21.88 6.16 16.65
CA ASN A 356 23.22 5.80 17.15
C ASN A 356 23.66 6.54 18.42
N SER A 357 23.12 7.73 18.68
CA SER A 357 23.49 8.55 19.84
C SER A 357 22.72 8.22 21.12
N ALA A 358 21.53 7.62 21.02
CA ALA A 358 20.67 7.36 22.18
C ALA A 358 21.26 6.24 23.05
N ARG A 359 21.23 6.44 24.37
CA ARG A 359 21.84 5.59 25.40
C ARG A 359 21.00 5.56 26.69
N PRO A 360 21.03 4.46 27.47
CA PRO A 360 20.07 4.23 28.56
C PRO A 360 20.25 5.18 29.75
N ASP A 361 21.44 5.74 29.93
CA ASP A 361 21.84 6.54 31.09
C ASP A 361 21.54 8.03 30.95
N LYS A 362 21.30 8.55 29.73
CA LYS A 362 21.04 9.99 29.51
C LYS A 362 20.33 10.31 28.19
N GLY A 363 19.69 11.49 28.15
CA GLY A 363 19.05 12.03 26.95
C GLY A 363 17.88 11.15 26.46
N ARG A 364 17.70 11.06 25.14
CA ARG A 364 16.58 10.33 24.52
C ARG A 364 16.45 8.87 24.99
N GLY A 365 17.55 8.16 25.18
CA GLY A 365 17.49 6.75 25.60
C GLY A 365 16.96 6.58 27.02
N LEU A 366 17.35 7.48 27.94
CA LEU A 366 16.75 7.53 29.28
C LEU A 366 15.28 7.94 29.23
N GLU A 367 14.92 8.91 28.38
CA GLU A 367 13.52 9.30 28.17
C GLU A 367 12.65 8.14 27.68
N TYR A 368 13.17 7.27 26.81
CA TYR A 368 12.46 6.06 26.36
C TYR A 368 12.22 5.09 27.53
N ILE A 369 13.22 4.84 28.38
CA ILE A 369 13.09 3.93 29.53
C ILE A 369 12.12 4.49 30.57
N GLN A 370 12.12 5.81 30.78
CA GLN A 370 11.34 6.48 31.81
C GLN A 370 10.04 7.10 31.28
N HIS A 371 9.65 6.79 30.03
CA HIS A 371 8.61 7.54 29.32
C HIS A 371 7.28 7.56 30.10
N GLN A 372 6.86 6.44 30.71
CA GLN A 372 5.65 6.37 31.52
C GLN A 372 5.72 7.29 32.76
N LYS A 373 6.86 7.32 33.46
CA LYS A 373 7.08 8.21 34.62
C LYS A 373 7.07 9.68 34.23
N MET A 374 7.54 9.97 33.01
CA MET A 374 7.59 11.32 32.44
C MET A 374 6.28 11.73 31.77
N GLY A 375 5.27 10.84 31.71
CA GLY A 375 4.04 11.06 30.95
C GLY A 375 4.26 11.22 29.44
N LYS A 376 5.40 10.76 28.91
CA LYS A 376 5.75 10.84 27.49
C LYS A 376 5.12 9.68 26.74
N ARG A 377 4.31 10.00 25.73
CA ARG A 377 3.59 9.02 24.91
C ARG A 377 4.35 8.78 23.61
N LEU A 378 4.44 7.53 23.20
CA LEU A 378 5.26 7.10 22.06
C LEU A 378 4.35 6.39 21.05
N PHE A 379 4.40 6.78 19.77
CA PHE A 379 3.55 6.21 18.72
C PHE A 379 4.39 5.62 17.60
N LEU A 380 4.06 4.39 17.22
CA LEU A 380 4.82 3.64 16.23
C LEU A 380 4.14 3.65 14.86
N PHE A 381 4.87 4.11 13.85
CA PHE A 381 4.47 4.13 12.45
C PHE A 381 5.45 3.30 11.63
N VAL A 382 4.99 2.20 11.05
CA VAL A 382 5.86 1.21 10.39
C VAL A 382 5.57 1.15 8.91
N ARG A 383 6.60 1.07 8.09
CA ARG A 383 6.50 0.67 6.68
C ARG A 383 7.51 -0.43 6.39
N GLU A 384 7.18 -1.24 5.42
CA GLU A 384 7.93 -2.43 5.04
C GLU A 384 9.21 -2.05 4.31
N GLN A 385 9.14 -1.09 3.39
CA GLN A 385 10.26 -0.58 2.62
C GLN A 385 10.01 0.89 2.21
N SER A 386 11.00 1.56 1.62
CA SER A 386 10.85 2.97 1.27
C SER A 386 10.01 3.21 0.02
N LYS A 387 10.08 2.31 -0.97
CA LYS A 387 9.35 2.39 -2.24
C LYS A 387 8.47 1.16 -2.46
N ASP A 388 7.27 1.34 -2.99
CA ASP A 388 6.42 0.23 -3.44
C ASP A 388 6.83 -0.27 -4.83
N GLU A 389 6.16 -1.31 -5.30
CA GLU A 389 6.37 -1.88 -6.64
C GLU A 389 6.11 -0.91 -7.80
N TYR A 390 5.35 0.17 -7.54
CA TYR A 390 5.04 1.20 -8.51
C TYR A 390 6.12 2.31 -8.54
N GLY A 391 7.12 2.26 -7.65
CA GLY A 391 8.20 3.24 -7.52
C GLY A 391 7.85 4.45 -6.66
N ARG A 392 6.72 4.39 -5.95
CA ARG A 392 6.18 5.45 -5.12
C ARG A 392 6.64 5.29 -3.68
N THR A 393 6.81 6.41 -2.98
CA THR A 393 7.17 6.38 -1.56
C THR A 393 6.03 5.76 -0.74
N MET A 394 6.32 4.69 0.00
CA MET A 394 5.33 4.03 0.84
C MET A 394 4.96 4.89 2.06
N GLY A 395 3.66 4.92 2.36
CA GLY A 395 3.13 5.40 3.62
C GLY A 395 3.43 4.44 4.77
N PHE A 396 3.24 4.92 5.99
CA PHE A 396 3.42 4.16 7.23
C PHE A 396 2.07 3.71 7.77
N VAL A 397 2.02 2.47 8.25
CA VAL A 397 0.90 1.91 9.00
C VAL A 397 0.98 2.39 10.44
N ASN A 398 -0.14 2.86 10.99
CA ASN A 398 -0.27 3.25 12.39
C ASN A 398 -0.39 2.01 13.29
N TYR A 399 0.67 1.67 14.04
CA TYR A 399 0.64 0.57 15.04
C TYR A 399 0.20 1.05 16.42
N GLY A 400 -0.12 2.34 16.56
CA GLY A 400 -0.64 2.91 17.79
C GLY A 400 0.43 3.25 18.83
N GLU A 401 -0.04 3.40 20.06
CA GLU A 401 0.79 3.76 21.20
C GLU A 401 1.57 2.56 21.72
N VAL A 402 2.81 2.81 22.17
CA VAL A 402 3.73 1.77 22.66
C VAL A 402 4.27 2.07 24.06
N GLU A 403 4.61 1.01 24.77
CA GLU A 403 5.19 1.05 26.11
C GLU A 403 6.52 0.30 26.18
N TYR A 404 7.46 0.85 26.92
CA TYR A 404 8.79 0.27 27.10
C TYR A 404 8.72 -1.05 27.87
N VAL A 405 9.36 -2.10 27.37
CA VAL A 405 9.50 -3.39 28.07
C VAL A 405 10.93 -3.61 28.55
N SER A 406 11.87 -3.61 27.60
CA SER A 406 13.28 -3.90 27.87
C SER A 406 14.18 -3.28 26.80
N HIS A 407 15.47 -3.24 27.07
CA HIS A 407 16.47 -2.90 26.07
C HIS A 407 17.74 -3.74 26.22
N THR A 408 18.51 -3.80 25.16
CA THR A 408 19.91 -4.23 25.15
C THR A 408 20.75 -3.22 24.37
N GLY A 409 22.08 -3.28 24.51
CA GLY A 409 22.98 -2.31 23.88
C GLY A 409 22.93 -0.92 24.53
N SER A 410 23.71 0.01 23.98
CA SER A 410 23.85 1.35 24.52
C SER A 410 23.92 2.42 23.45
N GLN A 411 24.66 2.23 22.35
CA GLN A 411 24.76 3.20 21.24
C GLN A 411 24.94 2.45 19.91
N PRO A 412 23.84 2.11 19.20
CA PRO A 412 22.44 2.35 19.54
C PRO A 412 21.88 1.40 20.62
N MET A 413 20.71 1.74 21.15
CA MET A 413 19.88 0.86 21.98
C MET A 413 18.96 0.02 21.10
N SER A 414 18.85 -1.26 21.42
CA SER A 414 17.83 -2.17 20.90
C SER A 414 16.72 -2.28 21.93
N ILE A 415 15.56 -1.70 21.64
CA ILE A 415 14.42 -1.59 22.57
C ILE A 415 13.30 -2.52 22.12
N THR A 416 12.73 -3.24 23.08
CA THR A 416 11.47 -3.97 22.89
C THR A 416 10.31 -3.10 23.39
N TRP A 417 9.40 -2.82 22.47
CA TRP A 417 8.17 -2.08 22.70
C TRP A 417 6.98 -3.05 22.80
N GLN A 418 6.12 -2.83 23.78
CA GLN A 418 4.79 -3.43 23.87
C GLN A 418 3.78 -2.52 23.17
N LEU A 419 3.07 -3.04 22.18
CA LEU A 419 1.94 -2.36 21.56
C LEU A 419 0.74 -2.39 22.53
N LYS A 420 0.08 -1.26 22.73
CA LYS A 420 -1.16 -1.22 23.52
C LYS A 420 -2.31 -1.96 22.81
N GLU A 421 -2.32 -1.89 21.49
CA GLU A 421 -3.28 -2.57 20.62
C GLU A 421 -2.53 -3.58 19.75
N PRO A 422 -2.95 -4.86 19.70
CA PRO A 422 -2.26 -5.87 18.90
C PRO A 422 -2.34 -5.55 17.41
N MET A 423 -1.22 -5.75 16.69
CA MET A 423 -1.25 -5.68 15.24
C MET A 423 -2.06 -6.86 14.67
N PRO A 424 -2.81 -6.68 13.57
CA PRO A 424 -3.51 -7.78 12.92
C PRO A 424 -2.54 -8.88 12.47
N HIS A 425 -2.97 -10.13 12.60
CA HIS A 425 -2.14 -11.31 12.27
C HIS A 425 -1.47 -11.23 10.89
N PHE A 426 -2.20 -10.76 9.87
CA PHE A 426 -1.66 -10.64 8.51
C PHE A 426 -0.53 -9.60 8.40
N MET A 427 -0.54 -8.55 9.23
CA MET A 427 0.52 -7.54 9.29
C MET A 427 1.74 -8.08 10.02
N TRP A 428 1.53 -8.84 11.11
CA TRP A 428 2.61 -9.56 11.77
C TRP A 428 3.30 -10.51 10.80
N GLN A 429 2.56 -11.33 10.06
CA GLN A 429 3.14 -12.23 9.06
C GLN A 429 3.98 -11.48 8.01
N GLN A 430 3.52 -10.31 7.54
CA GLN A 430 4.26 -9.48 6.58
C GLN A 430 5.54 -8.90 7.21
N ALA A 431 5.47 -8.39 8.44
CA ALA A 431 6.61 -7.84 9.15
C ALA A 431 7.64 -8.90 9.58
N ALA A 432 7.16 -10.09 9.96
CA ALA A 432 7.99 -11.22 10.38
C ALA A 432 8.66 -11.94 9.20
N LYS A 433 7.99 -12.04 8.04
CA LYS A 433 8.59 -12.56 6.80
C LYS A 433 9.87 -11.81 6.43
N LEU A 434 9.88 -10.49 6.64
CA LEU A 434 11.06 -9.67 6.39
C LEU A 434 12.19 -9.98 7.39
N ALA A 435 11.90 -10.40 8.62
CA ALA A 435 12.93 -10.66 9.63
C ALA A 435 13.63 -12.02 9.48
N MET A 436 12.98 -13.01 8.84
CA MET A 436 13.51 -14.37 8.66
C MET A 436 14.06 -14.65 7.24
N GLY A 437 14.04 -13.64 6.35
CA GLY A 437 14.41 -13.77 4.93
C GLY A 437 15.83 -13.33 4.60
#